data_AF-A0AAD7LD52-F1
#
_entry.id   AF-A0AAD7LD52-F1
#
_cell.length_a   1.000
_cell.length_b   1.000
_cell.length_c   1.000
_cell.angle_alpha   90.00
_cell.angle_beta   90.00
_cell.angle_gamma   90.00
#
_symmetry.space_group_name_H-M   'P 1'
#
loop_
_entity.id
_entity.type
_entity.pdbx_description
1 polymer ?
#
loop_
_entity_poly.entity_id
_entity_poly.type
_entity_poly.pdbx_seq_one_letter_code
_entity_poly.pdbx_strand_id
1 'polypeptide(L)'
;MIVIVYFSYHFLGAVISYCFDQKCLQIYTLSKKFSSLSNGPSSKLHGKVVPIVDWGNQEESRKVEGVRQLVDNVCHVLESGHWGPALENALSKFVEKPQPELVFGVLRRLKDAKLAIQYFRWVERKAAEAHCPESYDSLLMVMARSRNFDCLEQILEEMSFAGFGLSNRTSVELIASCVKSQKQRDAFDIIQTMRKFKFRPAFTAYSTLIGALSAVHESGLCSLSFIKCRN
;
A
#
# COMPACT_ATOMS: atom_id res chain seq x y z
N MET A 1 26.64 -4.48 26.26
CA MET A 1 25.48 -5.37 26.01
C MET A 1 24.29 -4.70 25.30
N ILE A 2 24.47 -3.65 24.46
CA ILE A 2 23.44 -3.26 23.45
C ILE A 2 24.03 -3.24 22.03
N VAL A 3 25.34 -3.04 21.89
CA VAL A 3 26.05 -3.22 20.60
C VAL A 3 25.88 -4.64 20.02
N ILE A 4 25.63 -5.64 20.88
CA ILE A 4 25.31 -7.02 20.47
C ILE A 4 23.87 -7.14 19.89
N VAL A 5 22.92 -6.28 20.30
CA VAL A 5 21.56 -6.22 19.72
C VAL A 5 21.56 -5.60 18.32
N TYR A 6 22.43 -4.61 18.07
CA TYR A 6 22.63 -4.04 16.73
C TYR A 6 23.15 -5.08 15.72
N PHE A 7 23.97 -6.04 16.17
CA PHE A 7 24.53 -7.08 15.32
C PHE A 7 23.51 -8.17 14.91
N SER A 8 22.39 -8.33 15.65
CA SER A 8 21.29 -9.23 15.29
C SER A 8 20.21 -8.59 14.41
N TYR A 9 19.96 -7.28 14.49
CA TYR A 9 19.08 -6.58 13.53
C TYR A 9 19.73 -6.43 12.14
N HIS A 10 21.07 -6.41 12.07
CA HIS A 10 21.83 -6.56 10.82
C HIS A 10 21.66 -7.95 10.17
N PHE A 11 21.24 -8.97 10.93
CA PHE A 11 20.95 -10.32 10.42
C PHE A 11 19.59 -10.39 9.69
N LEU A 12 18.64 -9.49 10.01
CA LEU A 12 17.42 -9.26 9.21
C LEU A 12 17.74 -8.60 7.85
N GLY A 13 18.88 -7.90 7.78
CA GLY A 13 19.46 -7.41 6.54
C GLY A 13 19.99 -8.50 5.59
N ALA A 14 20.10 -9.77 6.02
CA ALA A 14 20.75 -10.84 5.24
C ALA A 14 19.82 -11.86 4.55
N VAL A 15 18.51 -11.91 4.83
CA VAL A 15 17.60 -12.93 4.21
C VAL A 15 16.48 -12.32 3.36
N ILE A 16 16.13 -11.04 3.44
CA ILE A 16 15.34 -10.41 2.35
C ILE A 16 16.21 -10.14 1.11
N SER A 17 17.53 -10.00 1.31
CA SER A 17 18.52 -10.21 0.26
C SER A 17 18.39 -11.58 -0.45
N TYR A 18 17.69 -12.56 0.13
CA TYR A 18 17.43 -13.90 -0.43
C TYR A 18 16.20 -13.96 -1.38
N CYS A 19 15.25 -13.02 -1.28
CA CYS A 19 14.20 -12.89 -2.30
C CYS A 19 14.67 -12.11 -3.54
N PHE A 20 15.83 -11.45 -3.45
CA PHE A 20 16.31 -10.54 -4.48
C PHE A 20 17.02 -11.23 -5.65
N ASP A 21 17.47 -12.49 -5.53
CA ASP A 21 18.22 -13.18 -6.62
C ASP A 21 17.48 -14.36 -7.27
N GLN A 22 16.64 -15.09 -6.52
CA GLN A 22 16.25 -16.46 -6.93
C GLN A 22 14.88 -16.59 -7.62
N LYS A 23 14.06 -15.53 -7.69
CA LYS A 23 13.02 -15.40 -8.72
C LYS A 23 13.45 -14.33 -9.75
N CYS A 24 14.50 -14.64 -10.50
CA CYS A 24 14.24 -15.18 -11.82
C CYS A 24 13.54 -14.16 -12.77
N LEU A 25 14.32 -13.39 -13.53
CA LEU A 25 15.32 -13.94 -14.45
C LEU A 25 14.83 -15.21 -15.25
N GLN A 26 14.00 -16.10 -14.69
CA GLN A 26 13.12 -17.03 -15.42
C GLN A 26 11.96 -16.32 -16.13
N ILE A 27 11.44 -15.16 -15.68
CA ILE A 27 10.46 -14.42 -16.49
C ILE A 27 11.13 -13.76 -17.69
N TYR A 28 12.37 -13.29 -17.55
CA TYR A 28 13.22 -12.95 -18.71
C TYR A 28 13.34 -14.14 -19.71
N THR A 29 13.17 -15.39 -19.26
CA THR A 29 13.31 -16.63 -20.05
C THR A 29 11.99 -17.28 -20.51
N LEU A 30 10.82 -16.91 -19.96
CA LEU A 30 9.49 -17.12 -20.58
C LEU A 30 9.13 -16.04 -21.61
N SER A 31 10.14 -15.31 -22.04
CA SER A 31 10.56 -15.19 -23.45
C SER A 31 9.74 -15.93 -24.50
N LYS A 32 9.91 -15.44 -25.72
CA LYS A 32 10.04 -16.20 -26.98
C LYS A 32 8.86 -17.05 -27.44
N LYS A 33 7.90 -17.42 -26.59
CA LYS A 33 6.86 -18.38 -26.99
C LYS A 33 5.67 -17.72 -27.68
N PHE A 34 5.35 -16.46 -27.38
CA PHE A 34 4.19 -15.78 -28.00
C PHE A 34 4.52 -14.82 -29.14
N SER A 35 5.80 -14.52 -29.37
CA SER A 35 6.24 -13.65 -30.46
C SER A 35 6.28 -14.36 -31.84
N SER A 36 5.82 -15.62 -31.99
CA SER A 36 6.06 -16.43 -33.21
C SER A 36 4.87 -17.18 -33.84
N LEU A 37 3.61 -16.91 -33.49
CA LEU A 37 2.41 -17.43 -34.17
C LEU A 37 1.35 -16.31 -34.22
N SER A 38 0.85 -15.76 -35.33
CA SER A 38 1.04 -15.94 -36.77
C SER A 38 0.25 -14.81 -37.46
N ASN A 39 0.77 -14.28 -38.57
CA ASN A 39 0.28 -13.11 -39.31
C ASN A 39 -1.00 -13.35 -40.17
N GLY A 40 -1.97 -12.42 -40.09
CA GLY A 40 -2.91 -11.89 -41.13
C GLY A 40 -3.94 -12.82 -41.84
N PRO A 41 -4.94 -12.30 -42.60
CA PRO A 41 -5.25 -10.90 -42.96
C PRO A 41 -6.75 -10.45 -42.81
N SER A 42 -6.98 -9.18 -43.16
CA SER A 42 -8.24 -8.39 -43.27
C SER A 42 -9.36 -8.99 -44.15
N SER A 43 -10.65 -8.82 -43.77
CA SER A 43 -11.70 -8.21 -44.63
C SER A 43 -13.12 -8.15 -44.04
N LYS A 44 -13.80 -7.03 -44.35
CA LYS A 44 -15.25 -6.78 -44.58
C LYS A 44 -16.29 -6.88 -43.45
N LEU A 45 -16.89 -5.71 -43.18
CA LEU A 45 -18.21 -5.48 -42.57
C LEU A 45 -19.35 -6.02 -43.44
N HIS A 46 -20.25 -6.81 -42.85
CA HIS A 46 -21.68 -6.69 -43.15
C HIS A 46 -22.54 -7.13 -41.96
N GLY A 47 -23.54 -6.31 -41.65
CA GLY A 47 -24.33 -6.40 -40.43
C GLY A 47 -25.32 -7.56 -40.40
N LYS A 48 -25.60 -7.99 -39.16
CA LYS A 48 -26.87 -8.55 -38.71
C LYS A 48 -26.97 -8.29 -37.21
N VAL A 49 -27.90 -7.41 -36.83
CA VAL A 49 -28.27 -7.16 -35.43
C VAL A 49 -28.97 -8.41 -34.91
N VAL A 50 -28.33 -9.09 -33.96
CA VAL A 50 -28.92 -10.14 -33.12
C VAL A 50 -29.24 -9.48 -31.77
N PRO A 51 -30.38 -9.77 -31.11
CA PRO A 51 -30.72 -9.11 -29.86
C PRO A 51 -29.66 -9.42 -28.80
N ILE A 52 -29.11 -8.37 -28.19
CA ILE A 52 -28.21 -8.46 -27.04
C ILE A 52 -29.02 -9.02 -25.87
N VAL A 53 -28.87 -10.32 -25.61
CA VAL A 53 -29.27 -10.91 -24.34
C VAL A 53 -28.15 -10.60 -23.36
N ASP A 54 -28.41 -9.70 -22.41
CA ASP A 54 -27.52 -9.31 -21.32
C ASP A 54 -27.30 -10.49 -20.35
N TRP A 55 -26.35 -11.36 -20.70
CA TRP A 55 -25.94 -12.51 -19.89
C TRP A 55 -24.60 -12.26 -19.16
N GLY A 56 -23.98 -11.09 -19.35
CA GLY A 56 -22.66 -10.76 -18.79
C GLY A 56 -22.70 -10.17 -17.38
N ASN A 57 -23.79 -9.51 -16.98
CA ASN A 57 -23.84 -8.74 -15.73
C ASN A 57 -24.14 -9.56 -14.46
N GLN A 58 -24.76 -10.74 -14.57
CA GLN A 58 -25.14 -11.55 -13.40
C GLN A 58 -23.98 -12.37 -12.82
N GLU A 59 -23.07 -12.87 -13.66
CA GLU A 59 -21.93 -13.70 -13.26
C GLU A 59 -20.84 -12.85 -12.57
N GLU A 60 -20.56 -11.66 -13.10
CA GLU A 60 -19.64 -10.67 -12.53
C GLU A 60 -20.13 -10.21 -11.14
N SER A 61 -21.43 -9.94 -11.01
CA SER A 61 -22.04 -9.50 -9.75
C SER A 61 -21.96 -10.56 -8.64
N ARG A 62 -22.16 -11.85 -8.97
CA ARG A 62 -22.02 -12.94 -7.99
C ARG A 62 -20.58 -13.15 -7.54
N LYS A 63 -19.60 -12.99 -8.45
CA LYS A 63 -18.17 -13.06 -8.11
C LYS A 63 -17.74 -11.89 -7.23
N VAL A 64 -18.16 -10.67 -7.55
CA VAL A 64 -17.87 -9.47 -6.75
C VAL A 64 -18.44 -9.58 -5.34
N GLU A 65 -19.66 -10.11 -5.19
CA GLU A 65 -20.27 -10.31 -3.88
C GLU A 65 -19.55 -11.39 -3.06
N GLY A 66 -19.09 -12.47 -3.72
CA GLY A 66 -18.27 -13.50 -3.08
C GLY A 66 -16.94 -12.97 -2.53
N VAL A 67 -16.26 -12.10 -3.27
CA VAL A 67 -15.01 -11.47 -2.82
C VAL A 67 -15.27 -10.52 -1.65
N ARG A 68 -16.36 -9.76 -1.68
CA ARG A 68 -16.76 -8.89 -0.56
C ARG A 68 -17.00 -9.68 0.71
N GLN A 69 -17.79 -10.75 0.65
CA GLN A 69 -18.04 -11.61 1.79
C GLN A 69 -16.75 -12.26 2.33
N LEU A 70 -15.83 -12.64 1.45
CA LEU A 70 -14.53 -13.16 1.85
C LEU A 70 -13.70 -12.09 2.59
N VAL A 71 -13.67 -10.86 2.07
CA VAL A 71 -13.03 -9.71 2.72
C VAL A 71 -13.65 -9.47 4.10
N ASP A 72 -14.98 -9.49 4.23
CA ASP A 72 -15.71 -9.38 5.49
C ASP A 72 -15.27 -10.44 6.51
N ASN A 73 -15.24 -11.70 6.10
CA ASN A 73 -14.87 -12.82 6.95
C ASN A 73 -13.42 -12.69 7.44
N VAL A 74 -12.49 -12.33 6.54
CA VAL A 74 -11.08 -12.11 6.90
C VAL A 74 -10.94 -10.93 7.87
N CYS A 75 -11.65 -9.83 7.65
CA CYS A 75 -11.64 -8.69 8.55
C CYS A 75 -12.17 -9.07 9.94
N HIS A 76 -13.28 -9.83 10.01
CA HIS A 76 -13.83 -10.31 11.27
C HIS A 76 -12.82 -11.18 12.03
N VAL A 77 -12.10 -12.05 11.34
CA VAL A 77 -11.02 -12.85 11.96
C VAL A 77 -9.92 -11.93 12.50
N LEU A 78 -9.43 -10.98 11.69
CA LEU A 78 -8.39 -10.03 12.10
C LEU A 78 -8.78 -9.19 13.31
N GLU A 79 -10.05 -8.81 13.42
CA GLU A 79 -10.57 -8.00 14.53
C GLU A 79 -10.93 -8.82 15.78
N SER A 80 -10.98 -10.16 15.68
CA SER A 80 -11.37 -11.04 16.78
C SER A 80 -10.32 -11.23 17.87
N GLY A 81 -9.06 -10.83 17.64
CA GLY A 81 -7.99 -11.03 18.63
C GLY A 81 -6.66 -10.41 18.28
N HIS A 82 -5.66 -10.68 19.12
CA HIS A 82 -4.29 -10.19 18.93
C HIS A 82 -3.57 -10.98 17.84
N TRP A 83 -2.65 -10.32 17.14
CA TRP A 83 -1.80 -10.99 16.15
C TRP A 83 -0.96 -12.10 16.79
N GLY A 84 -0.94 -13.28 16.17
CA GLY A 84 -0.17 -14.43 16.64
C GLY A 84 -0.45 -15.70 15.83
N PRO A 85 0.21 -16.83 16.17
CA PRO A 85 0.12 -18.07 15.38
C PRO A 85 -1.32 -18.60 15.24
N ALA A 86 -2.14 -18.47 16.28
CA ALA A 86 -3.55 -18.88 16.23
C ALA A 86 -4.36 -18.07 15.20
N LEU A 87 -4.11 -16.76 15.12
CA LEU A 87 -4.75 -15.89 14.14
C LEU A 87 -4.25 -16.19 12.73
N GLU A 88 -2.94 -16.35 12.54
CA GLU A 88 -2.35 -16.72 11.24
C GLU A 88 -2.87 -18.08 10.72
N ASN A 89 -3.08 -19.04 11.62
CA ASN A 89 -3.70 -20.33 11.29
C ASN A 89 -5.17 -20.17 10.88
N ALA A 90 -5.93 -19.30 11.55
CA ALA A 90 -7.31 -19.00 11.18
C ALA A 90 -7.37 -18.32 9.79
N LEU A 91 -6.50 -17.33 9.54
CA LEU A 91 -6.39 -16.65 8.25
C LEU A 91 -5.98 -17.60 7.12
N SER A 92 -5.12 -18.58 7.42
CA SER A 92 -4.66 -19.56 6.44
C SER A 92 -5.78 -20.40 5.83
N LYS A 93 -6.90 -20.55 6.53
CA LYS A 93 -8.10 -21.25 6.02
C LYS A 93 -8.83 -20.45 4.94
N PHE A 94 -8.74 -19.12 4.99
CA PHE A 94 -9.41 -18.23 4.03
C PHE A 94 -8.48 -17.80 2.90
N VAL A 95 -7.17 -17.69 3.19
CA VAL A 95 -6.16 -17.19 2.29
C VAL A 95 -5.22 -18.35 1.94
N GLU A 96 -5.67 -19.26 1.10
CA GLU A 96 -4.83 -20.37 0.60
C GLU A 96 -3.80 -19.84 -0.39
N LYS A 97 -4.26 -19.03 -1.37
CA LYS A 97 -3.42 -18.22 -2.25
C LYS A 97 -3.94 -16.76 -2.25
N PRO A 98 -3.22 -15.81 -1.63
CA PRO A 98 -3.68 -14.43 -1.53
C PRO A 98 -3.81 -13.81 -2.92
N GLN A 99 -5.05 -13.49 -3.32
CA GLN A 99 -5.32 -12.72 -4.53
C GLN A 99 -5.17 -11.22 -4.21
N PRO A 100 -4.59 -10.40 -5.10
CA PRO A 100 -4.42 -8.97 -4.88
C PRO A 100 -5.71 -8.28 -4.43
N GLU A 101 -6.85 -8.64 -5.01
CA GLU A 101 -8.17 -8.06 -4.74
C GLU A 101 -8.63 -8.28 -3.30
N LEU A 102 -8.35 -9.46 -2.76
CA LEU A 102 -8.62 -9.78 -1.36
C LEU A 102 -7.71 -8.94 -0.45
N VAL A 103 -6.42 -8.86 -0.78
CA VAL A 103 -5.41 -8.19 0.06
C VAL A 103 -5.71 -6.70 0.22
N PHE A 104 -5.81 -5.96 -0.90
CA PHE A 104 -6.13 -4.53 -0.80
C PHE A 104 -7.58 -4.29 -0.33
N GLY A 105 -8.49 -5.24 -0.59
CA GLY A 105 -9.86 -5.20 -0.07
C GLY A 105 -9.89 -5.24 1.47
N VAL A 106 -9.13 -6.16 2.08
CA VAL A 106 -8.98 -6.27 3.53
C VAL A 106 -8.29 -5.03 4.10
N LEU A 107 -7.16 -4.60 3.52
CA LEU A 107 -6.43 -3.41 3.98
C LEU A 107 -7.31 -2.15 4.02
N ARG A 108 -8.18 -1.94 3.02
CA ARG A 108 -9.08 -0.78 2.98
C ARG A 108 -10.05 -0.74 4.17
N ARG A 109 -10.39 -1.89 4.74
CA ARG A 109 -11.32 -2.02 5.88
C ARG A 109 -10.64 -1.91 7.24
N LEU A 110 -9.38 -2.32 7.34
CA LEU A 110 -8.62 -2.21 8.57
C LEU A 110 -8.48 -0.74 8.99
N LYS A 111 -8.61 -0.52 10.30
CA LYS A 111 -8.49 0.81 10.93
C LYS A 111 -7.18 0.99 11.66
N ASP A 112 -6.59 -0.10 12.16
CA ASP A 112 -5.31 -0.08 12.86
C ASP A 112 -4.16 -0.34 11.87
N ALA A 113 -3.22 0.61 11.79
CA ALA A 113 -2.03 0.47 10.95
C ALA A 113 -1.14 -0.69 11.41
N LYS A 114 -1.00 -0.96 12.71
CA LYS A 114 -0.14 -2.05 13.19
C LYS A 114 -0.66 -3.39 12.70
N LEU A 115 -1.97 -3.61 12.86
CA LEU A 115 -2.64 -4.81 12.35
C LEU A 115 -2.56 -4.91 10.82
N ALA A 116 -2.74 -3.79 10.12
CA ALA A 116 -2.62 -3.75 8.65
C ALA A 116 -1.20 -4.10 8.17
N ILE A 117 -0.15 -3.59 8.83
CA ILE A 117 1.24 -3.94 8.53
C ILE A 117 1.50 -5.43 8.81
N GLN A 118 1.02 -5.95 9.94
CA GLN A 118 1.17 -7.37 10.27
C GLN A 118 0.51 -8.27 9.22
N TYR A 119 -0.73 -7.95 8.83
CA TYR A 119 -1.43 -8.64 7.75
C TYR A 119 -0.66 -8.55 6.42
N PHE A 120 -0.24 -7.34 6.03
CA PHE A 120 0.53 -7.10 4.82
C PHE A 120 1.81 -7.97 4.77
N ARG A 121 2.60 -7.96 5.84
CA ARG A 121 3.83 -8.75 5.93
C ARG A 121 3.57 -10.26 5.98
N TRP A 122 2.48 -10.68 6.60
CA TRP A 122 2.10 -12.09 6.63
C TRP A 122 1.71 -12.61 5.26
N VAL A 123 0.91 -11.84 4.51
CA VAL A 123 0.57 -12.17 3.12
C VAL A 123 1.83 -12.24 2.25
N GLU A 124 2.76 -11.30 2.40
CA GLU A 124 4.04 -11.28 1.67
C GLU A 124 4.85 -12.56 1.94
N ARG A 125 4.99 -12.96 3.20
CA ARG A 125 5.65 -14.22 3.59
C ARG A 125 4.93 -15.44 3.03
N LYS A 126 3.59 -15.43 3.02
CA LYS A 126 2.79 -16.55 2.54
C LYS A 126 2.84 -16.71 1.02
N ALA A 127 2.78 -15.60 0.29
CA ALA A 127 2.83 -15.60 -1.18
C ALA A 127 4.26 -15.80 -1.72
N ALA A 128 5.28 -15.44 -0.92
CA ALA A 128 6.67 -15.29 -1.36
C ALA A 128 6.78 -14.40 -2.62
N GLU A 129 5.94 -13.36 -2.67
CA GLU A 129 5.79 -12.42 -3.77
C GLU A 129 5.53 -11.02 -3.22
N ALA A 130 6.05 -10.01 -3.93
CA ALA A 130 5.83 -8.61 -3.59
C ALA A 130 4.37 -8.23 -3.84
N HIS A 131 3.87 -7.30 -3.02
CA HIS A 131 2.52 -6.77 -3.16
C HIS A 131 2.34 -5.90 -4.40
N CYS A 132 1.11 -5.81 -4.90
CA CYS A 132 0.75 -4.91 -5.99
C CYS A 132 0.69 -3.43 -5.51
N PRO A 133 0.78 -2.45 -6.42
CA PRO A 133 0.72 -1.03 -6.08
C PRO A 133 -0.54 -0.63 -5.28
N GLU A 134 -1.69 -1.25 -5.57
CA GLU A 134 -2.96 -0.98 -4.90
C GLU A 134 -2.95 -1.41 -3.42
N SER A 135 -2.18 -2.44 -3.09
CA SER A 135 -2.01 -2.91 -1.71
C SER A 135 -1.14 -1.95 -0.90
N TYR A 136 -0.06 -1.45 -1.50
CA TYR A 136 0.76 -0.39 -0.92
C TYR A 136 -0.04 0.90 -0.69
N ASP A 137 -0.78 1.36 -1.70
CA ASP A 137 -1.64 2.54 -1.61
C ASP A 137 -2.70 2.38 -0.50
N SER A 138 -3.32 1.20 -0.43
CA SER A 138 -4.31 0.90 0.61
C SER A 138 -3.70 0.87 2.01
N LEU A 139 -2.49 0.34 2.18
CA LEU A 139 -1.76 0.35 3.45
C LEU A 139 -1.42 1.78 3.89
N LEU A 140 -0.91 2.62 2.99
CA LEU A 140 -0.63 4.02 3.26
C LEU A 140 -1.90 4.80 3.65
N MET A 141 -3.04 4.48 3.04
CA MET A 141 -4.33 5.04 3.42
C MET A 141 -4.79 4.60 4.83
N VAL A 142 -4.43 3.39 5.30
CA VAL A 142 -4.66 3.00 6.70
C VAL A 142 -3.75 3.80 7.63
N MET A 143 -2.48 3.96 7.28
CA MET A 143 -1.52 4.79 8.05
C MET A 143 -2.01 6.24 8.17
N ALA A 144 -2.50 6.84 7.09
CA ALA A 144 -3.07 8.18 7.10
C ALA A 144 -4.29 8.28 8.03
N ARG A 145 -5.24 7.34 7.93
CA ARG A 145 -6.47 7.36 8.75
C ARG A 145 -6.19 7.14 10.23
N SER A 146 -5.28 6.22 10.56
CA SER A 146 -4.88 5.91 11.94
C SER A 146 -3.88 6.90 12.53
N ARG A 147 -3.26 7.74 11.69
CA ARG A 147 -2.19 8.70 12.06
C ARG A 147 -1.00 8.01 12.71
N ASN A 148 -0.74 6.76 12.34
CA ASN A 148 0.46 6.03 12.71
C ASN A 148 1.37 5.95 11.47
N PHE A 149 2.54 6.57 11.58
CA PHE A 149 3.52 6.66 10.50
C PHE A 149 4.83 5.92 10.82
N ASP A 150 4.82 5.04 11.84
CA ASP A 150 6.03 4.41 12.38
C ASP A 150 6.82 3.64 11.30
N CYS A 151 6.12 3.05 10.33
CA CYS A 151 6.74 2.32 9.20
C CYS A 151 6.62 3.06 7.86
N LEU A 152 6.21 4.33 7.83
CA LEU A 152 5.93 5.05 6.59
C LEU A 152 7.17 5.15 5.70
N GLU A 153 8.31 5.52 6.27
CA GLU A 153 9.58 5.65 5.55
C GLU A 153 9.98 4.33 4.89
N GLN A 154 9.92 3.22 5.63
CA GLN A 154 10.21 1.90 5.11
C GLN A 154 9.28 1.51 3.94
N ILE A 155 7.97 1.75 4.09
CA ILE A 155 7.00 1.43 3.03
C ILE A 155 7.23 2.27 1.76
N LEU A 156 7.54 3.56 1.91
CA LEU A 156 7.85 4.42 0.77
C LEU A 156 9.17 4.01 0.09
N GLU A 157 10.17 3.60 0.87
CA GLU A 157 11.42 3.04 0.34
C GLU A 157 11.16 1.78 -0.49
N GLU A 158 10.39 0.83 0.04
CA GLU A 158 10.01 -0.40 -0.66
C GLU A 158 9.26 -0.12 -1.97
N MET A 159 8.31 0.82 -1.96
CA MET A 159 7.63 1.26 -3.19
C MET A 159 8.60 1.86 -4.21
N SER A 160 9.57 2.65 -3.75
CA SER A 160 10.56 3.30 -4.61
C SER A 160 11.44 2.25 -5.30
N PHE A 161 11.91 1.24 -4.56
CA PHE A 161 12.66 0.11 -5.11
C PHE A 161 11.83 -0.75 -6.06
N ALA A 162 10.54 -0.93 -5.79
CA ALA A 162 9.62 -1.63 -6.68
C ALA A 162 9.22 -0.82 -7.93
N GLY A 163 9.60 0.46 -8.02
CA GLY A 163 9.23 1.36 -9.12
C GLY A 163 7.75 1.78 -9.10
N PHE A 164 7.08 1.67 -7.95
CA PHE A 164 5.67 2.02 -7.80
C PHE A 164 5.50 3.50 -7.48
N GLY A 165 4.56 4.17 -8.16
CA GLY A 165 4.24 5.56 -7.89
C GLY A 165 3.38 5.74 -6.63
N LEU A 166 3.54 6.87 -5.96
CA LEU A 166 2.64 7.32 -4.90
C LEU A 166 1.42 8.01 -5.53
N SER A 167 0.21 7.61 -5.16
CA SER A 167 -0.99 8.25 -5.68
C SER A 167 -1.19 9.66 -5.11
N ASN A 168 -1.73 10.57 -5.93
CA ASN A 168 -2.04 11.94 -5.49
C ASN A 168 -2.99 11.93 -4.29
N ARG A 169 -4.02 11.08 -4.33
CA ARG A 169 -5.00 10.94 -3.24
C ARG A 169 -4.33 10.56 -1.92
N THR A 170 -3.47 9.55 -1.93
CA THR A 170 -2.77 9.09 -0.73
C THR A 170 -1.80 10.15 -0.21
N SER A 171 -1.09 10.85 -1.11
CA SER A 171 -0.23 11.96 -0.71
C SER A 171 -0.99 13.08 0.00
N VAL A 172 -2.20 13.41 -0.48
CA VAL A 172 -3.05 14.45 0.14
C VAL A 172 -3.60 13.97 1.48
N GLU A 173 -4.08 12.73 1.57
CA GLU A 173 -4.68 12.22 2.81
C GLU A 173 -3.63 12.10 3.94
N LEU A 174 -2.41 11.66 3.63
CA LEU A 174 -1.30 11.61 4.59
C LEU A 174 -1.08 13.00 5.22
N ILE A 175 -0.97 14.05 4.40
CA ILE A 175 -0.74 15.41 4.89
C ILE A 175 -1.97 15.99 5.60
N ALA A 176 -3.16 15.80 5.03
CA ALA A 176 -4.40 16.26 5.64
C ALA A 176 -4.64 15.64 7.02
N SER A 177 -4.29 14.37 7.22
CA SER A 177 -4.42 13.69 8.51
C SER A 177 -3.53 14.31 9.61
N CYS A 178 -2.30 14.68 9.28
CA CYS A 178 -1.38 15.37 10.19
C CYS A 178 -1.84 16.79 10.52
N VAL A 179 -2.30 17.54 9.50
CA VAL A 179 -2.84 18.90 9.68
C VAL A 179 -4.06 18.90 10.60
N LYS A 180 -5.01 17.98 10.38
CA LYS A 180 -6.20 17.80 11.25
C LYS A 180 -5.84 17.44 12.70
N SER A 181 -4.62 16.94 12.93
CA SER A 181 -4.12 16.57 14.26
C SER A 181 -3.29 17.66 14.92
N GLN A 182 -3.15 18.85 14.29
CA GLN A 182 -2.21 19.90 14.70
C GLN A 182 -0.76 19.42 14.82
N LYS A 183 -0.37 18.42 14.03
CA LYS A 183 0.99 17.89 13.97
C LYS A 183 1.68 18.35 12.68
N GLN A 184 1.94 19.66 12.57
CA GLN A 184 2.52 20.22 11.34
C GLN A 184 3.97 19.75 11.10
N ARG A 185 4.70 19.38 12.16
CA ARG A 185 6.04 18.77 12.05
C ARG A 185 5.98 17.43 11.32
N ASP A 186 5.13 16.51 11.79
CA ASP A 186 4.91 15.22 11.14
C ASP A 186 4.51 15.39 9.66
N ALA A 187 3.63 16.36 9.35
CA ALA A 187 3.26 16.67 7.96
C ALA A 187 4.47 17.10 7.11
N PHE A 188 5.35 17.94 7.66
CA PHE A 188 6.58 18.36 6.98
C PHE A 188 7.53 17.17 6.77
N ASP A 189 7.75 16.35 7.79
CA ASP A 189 8.62 15.18 7.74
C ASP A 189 8.13 14.19 6.67
N ILE A 190 6.83 13.95 6.59
CA ILE A 190 6.22 13.11 5.54
C ILE A 190 6.53 13.66 4.13
N ILE A 191 6.39 14.97 3.91
CA ILE A 191 6.75 15.58 2.60
C ILE A 191 8.24 15.39 2.30
N GLN A 192 9.12 15.57 3.30
CA GLN A 192 10.56 15.35 3.10
C GLN A 192 10.85 13.90 2.74
N THR A 193 10.25 12.94 3.45
CA THR A 193 10.39 11.50 3.17
C THR A 193 9.89 11.15 1.77
N MET A 194 8.74 11.68 1.33
CA MET A 194 8.28 11.50 -0.06
C MET A 194 9.32 11.99 -1.07
N ARG A 195 9.89 13.19 -0.86
CA ARG A 195 10.91 13.76 -1.75
C ARG A 195 12.22 12.99 -1.73
N LYS A 196 12.63 12.46 -0.57
CA LYS A 196 13.82 11.61 -0.39
C LYS A 196 13.74 10.41 -1.33
N PHE A 197 12.59 9.74 -1.38
CA PHE A 197 12.35 8.59 -2.26
C PHE A 197 11.83 8.94 -3.66
N LYS A 198 12.02 10.21 -4.09
CA LYS A 198 11.68 10.72 -5.41
C LYS A 198 10.19 10.68 -5.76
N PHE A 199 9.31 10.54 -4.77
CA PHE A 199 7.89 10.80 -4.95
C PHE A 199 7.64 12.29 -5.03
N ARG A 200 6.76 12.68 -5.96
CA ARG A 200 6.28 14.05 -6.08
C ARG A 200 4.95 14.16 -5.33
N PRO A 201 4.91 14.78 -4.15
CA PRO A 201 3.64 15.03 -3.47
C PRO A 201 2.71 15.87 -4.36
N ALA A 202 1.41 15.66 -4.25
CA ALA A 202 0.43 16.46 -4.98
C ALA A 202 0.54 17.95 -4.59
N PHE A 203 0.24 18.85 -5.53
CA PHE A 203 0.22 20.29 -5.26
C PHE A 203 -0.69 20.63 -4.07
N THR A 204 -1.86 19.97 -3.98
CA THR A 204 -2.81 20.11 -2.87
C THR A 204 -2.21 19.70 -1.53
N ALA A 205 -1.29 18.74 -1.48
CA ALA A 205 -0.61 18.35 -0.24
C ALA A 205 0.29 19.49 0.27
N TYR A 206 1.04 20.13 -0.64
CA TYR A 206 1.86 21.30 -0.31
C TYR A 206 1.00 22.49 0.15
N SER A 207 -0.05 22.85 -0.60
CA SER A 207 -0.90 23.98 -0.24
C SER A 207 -1.64 23.74 1.08
N THR A 208 -2.05 22.50 1.37
CA THR A 208 -2.65 22.11 2.66
C THR A 208 -1.69 22.34 3.82
N LEU A 209 -0.42 21.93 3.68
CA LEU A 209 0.58 22.18 4.71
C LEU A 209 0.87 23.68 4.89
N ILE A 210 1.05 24.42 3.79
CA ILE A 210 1.35 25.86 3.85
C ILE A 210 0.21 26.61 4.54
N GLY A 211 -1.05 26.34 4.19
CA GLY A 211 -2.20 26.96 4.84
C GLY A 211 -2.31 26.61 6.32
N ALA A 212 -1.95 25.38 6.71
CA ALA A 212 -1.89 25.00 8.12
C ALA A 212 -0.80 25.76 8.90
N LEU A 213 0.37 25.96 8.29
CA LEU A 213 1.49 26.68 8.90
C LEU A 213 1.21 28.19 9.03
N SER A 214 0.54 28.80 8.04
CA SER A 214 0.17 30.22 8.11
C SER A 214 -0.86 30.49 9.21
N ALA A 215 -1.82 29.58 9.42
CA ALA A 215 -2.79 29.69 10.51
C ALA A 215 -2.13 29.58 11.90
N VAL A 216 -1.08 28.76 12.03
CA VAL A 216 -0.26 28.69 13.26
C VAL A 216 0.54 29.98 13.46
N HIS A 217 1.00 30.61 12.38
CA HIS A 217 1.73 31.87 12.44
C HIS A 217 0.82 33.06 12.82
N GLU A 218 -0.41 33.11 12.32
CA GLU A 218 -1.40 34.14 12.71
C GLU A 218 -1.89 33.98 14.16
N SER A 219 -1.98 32.75 14.66
CA SER A 219 -2.16 32.47 16.10
C SER A 219 -0.87 32.66 16.92
N GLY A 220 0.25 32.94 16.24
CA GLY A 220 1.62 33.01 16.73
C GLY A 220 2.12 34.39 17.15
N LEU A 221 1.25 35.40 17.28
CA LEU A 221 1.55 36.55 18.17
C LEU A 221 1.69 36.13 19.65
N CYS A 222 1.63 34.84 19.99
CA CYS A 222 1.82 34.32 21.35
C CYS A 222 2.72 33.07 21.50
N SER A 223 3.61 32.72 20.55
CA SER A 223 4.61 31.68 20.85
C SER A 223 5.97 31.93 20.21
N LEU A 224 6.83 32.58 21.00
CA LEU A 224 8.29 32.75 20.90
C LEU A 224 9.12 31.47 20.63
N SER A 225 8.53 30.33 20.24
CA SER A 225 9.18 29.03 20.21
C SER A 225 9.79 28.62 18.86
N PHE A 226 9.56 29.34 17.76
CA PHE A 226 10.14 28.98 16.45
C PHE A 226 11.54 29.53 16.18
N ILE A 227 12.06 30.47 17.00
CA ILE A 227 13.42 31.00 16.83
C ILE A 227 14.50 30.02 17.33
N LYS A 228 14.14 28.96 18.09
CA LYS A 228 15.14 28.07 18.72
C LYS A 228 15.54 26.82 17.90
N CYS A 229 15.01 26.62 16.69
CA CYS A 229 15.45 25.53 15.80
C CYS A 229 16.49 25.97 14.75
N ARG A 230 17.24 27.04 15.01
CA ARG A 230 18.43 27.38 14.23
C ARG A 230 19.51 27.98 15.13
N ASN A 231 20.13 27.12 15.94
CA ASN A 231 21.51 27.26 16.41
C ASN A 231 22.10 25.87 16.52
#